data_AF-A0A836WQ53-F1
#
_entry.id   AF-A0A836WQ53-F1
#
_cell.length_a   1.000
_cell.length_b   1.000
_cell.length_c   1.000
_cell.angle_alpha   90.00
_cell.angle_beta   90.00
_cell.angle_gamma   90.00
#
_symmetry.space_group_name_H-M   'P 1'
#
loop_
_entity.id
_entity.type
_entity.pdbx_description
1 polymer ?
#
loop_
_entity_poly.entity_id
_entity_poly.type
_entity_poly.pdbx_seq_one_letter_code
_entity_poly.pdbx_strand_id
1 'polypeptide(L)'
;MAHTGVDVFDFLLYTIYPVIGILVIEIISRLVKIPKWIKLWVQAIVSVGFGIYYGAGSVIENEVWYILSPPENFPMTAMVMFALALALLYQGKRAKISPDKSPY
;
A
#
# COMPACT_ATOMS: atom_id res chain seq x y z
N MET A 1 -18.25 -19.54 12.16
CA MET A 1 -17.01 -18.81 12.48
C MET A 1 -16.10 -18.93 11.27
N ALA A 2 -15.46 -17.84 10.83
CA ALA A 2 -14.45 -17.92 9.79
C ALA A 2 -13.24 -18.70 10.31
N HIS A 3 -12.66 -19.57 9.48
CA HIS A 3 -11.53 -20.44 9.81
C HIS A 3 -10.24 -19.71 10.25
N THR A 4 -10.20 -18.38 10.07
CA THR A 4 -9.08 -17.49 10.41
C THR A 4 -9.31 -16.65 11.67
N GLY A 5 -10.51 -16.71 12.28
CA GLY A 5 -10.87 -15.83 13.40
C GLY A 5 -11.24 -14.38 13.02
N VAL A 6 -11.22 -14.05 11.73
CA VAL A 6 -11.52 -12.70 11.18
C VAL A 6 -12.81 -12.75 10.37
N ASP A 7 -13.71 -11.77 10.53
CA ASP A 7 -14.94 -11.69 9.75
C ASP A 7 -14.63 -11.42 8.25
N VAL A 8 -15.47 -11.94 7.36
CA VAL A 8 -15.38 -11.71 5.91
C VAL A 8 -15.40 -10.23 5.58
N PHE A 9 -16.17 -9.44 6.32
CA PHE A 9 -16.21 -7.98 6.17
C PHE A 9 -14.85 -7.34 6.48
N ASP A 10 -14.21 -7.72 7.57
CA ASP A 10 -12.90 -7.20 7.94
C ASP A 10 -11.84 -7.58 6.90
N PHE A 11 -11.88 -8.83 6.41
CA PHE A 11 -11.00 -9.28 5.33
C PHE A 11 -11.14 -8.44 4.06
N LEU A 12 -12.38 -8.11 3.68
CA LEU A 12 -12.65 -7.22 2.54
C LEU A 12 -12.09 -5.82 2.77
N LEU A 13 -12.32 -5.25 3.97
CA LEU A 13 -11.81 -3.93 4.34
C LEU A 13 -10.28 -3.87 4.32
N TYR A 14 -9.61 -4.87 4.89
CA TYR A 14 -8.15 -4.97 4.83
C TYR A 14 -7.61 -5.10 3.42
N THR A 15 -8.34 -5.71 2.50
CA THR A 15 -7.89 -5.83 1.11
C THR A 15 -8.11 -4.53 0.32
N ILE A 16 -9.14 -3.75 0.64
CA ILE A 16 -9.47 -2.53 -0.10
C ILE A 16 -8.68 -1.30 0.37
N TYR A 17 -8.27 -1.22 1.64
CA TYR A 17 -7.54 -0.06 2.16
C TYR A 17 -6.24 0.26 1.42
N PRO A 18 -5.38 -0.71 1.06
CA PRO A 18 -4.17 -0.42 0.29
C PRO A 18 -4.47 0.16 -1.09
N VAL A 19 -5.52 -0.36 -1.74
CA VAL A 19 -5.98 0.12 -3.05
C VAL A 19 -6.45 1.57 -2.94
N ILE A 20 -7.27 1.88 -1.94
CA ILE A 20 -7.74 3.24 -1.68
C ILE A 20 -6.55 4.16 -1.40
N GLY A 21 -5.60 3.74 -0.55
CA GLY A 21 -4.42 4.54 -0.23
C GLY A 21 -3.60 4.92 -1.47
N ILE A 22 -3.36 3.97 -2.37
CA ILE A 22 -2.62 4.22 -3.62
C ILE A 22 -3.41 5.11 -4.58
N LEU A 23 -4.74 4.91 -4.68
CA LEU A 23 -5.62 5.72 -5.52
C LEU A 23 -5.74 7.16 -5.04
N VAL A 24 -5.78 7.40 -3.73
CA VAL A 24 -5.78 8.75 -3.16
C VAL A 24 -4.51 9.50 -3.57
N ILE A 25 -3.34 8.84 -3.50
CA ILE A 25 -2.07 9.43 -3.95
C ILE A 25 -2.12 9.73 -5.46
N GLU A 26 -2.69 8.83 -6.26
CA GLU A 26 -2.86 9.03 -7.71
C GLU A 26 -3.73 10.26 -8.00
N ILE A 27 -4.89 10.37 -7.35
CA ILE A 27 -5.82 11.49 -7.52
C ILE A 27 -5.15 12.81 -7.12
N ILE A 28 -4.55 12.86 -5.92
CA ILE A 28 -3.84 14.05 -5.44
C ILE A 28 -2.73 14.42 -6.41
N SER A 29 -1.91 13.45 -6.82
CA SER A 29 -0.81 13.67 -7.76
C SER A 29 -1.27 14.26 -9.09
N ARG A 30 -2.45 13.87 -9.58
CA ARG A 30 -3.04 14.44 -10.81
C ARG A 30 -3.52 15.87 -10.58
N LEU A 31 -4.18 16.13 -9.46
CA LEU A 31 -4.70 17.46 -9.10
C LEU A 31 -3.58 18.49 -8.97
N VAL A 32 -2.45 18.12 -8.34
CA VAL A 32 -1.31 19.02 -8.14
C VAL A 32 -0.21 18.87 -9.20
N LYS A 33 -0.43 18.06 -10.24
CA LYS A 33 0.51 17.83 -11.36
C LYS A 33 1.92 17.43 -10.91
N ILE A 34 2.00 16.54 -9.91
CA ILE A 34 3.29 16.04 -9.39
C ILE A 34 4.04 15.25 -10.48
N PRO A 35 5.37 15.42 -10.61
CA PRO A 35 6.21 14.60 -11.48
C PRO A 35 6.04 13.11 -11.21
N LYS A 36 5.92 12.31 -12.28
CA LYS A 36 5.63 10.87 -12.20
C LYS A 36 6.57 10.10 -11.25
N TRP A 37 7.86 10.40 -11.27
CA TRP A 37 8.82 9.69 -10.42
C TRP A 37 8.55 9.94 -8.93
N ILE A 38 8.15 11.16 -8.53
CA ILE A 38 7.79 11.49 -7.15
C ILE A 38 6.54 10.72 -6.75
N LYS A 39 5.51 10.72 -7.60
CA LYS A 39 4.27 9.96 -7.38
C LYS A 39 4.56 8.49 -7.07
N LEU A 40 5.37 7.84 -7.91
CA LEU A 40 5.72 6.42 -7.76
C LEU A 40 6.51 6.14 -6.47
N TRP A 41 7.41 7.05 -6.08
CA TRP A 41 8.16 6.91 -4.82
C TRP A 41 7.26 7.07 -3.60
N VAL A 42 6.31 8.02 -3.62
CA VAL A 42 5.33 8.19 -2.55
C VAL A 42 4.42 6.96 -2.45
N GLN A 43 3.94 6.44 -3.58
CA GLN A 43 3.17 5.19 -3.60
C GLN A 43 3.97 3.99 -3.07
N ALA A 44 5.29 3.94 -3.35
CA ALA A 44 6.16 2.90 -2.81
C ALA A 44 6.30 3.00 -1.28
N ILE A 45 6.50 4.20 -0.73
CA ILE A 45 6.59 4.42 0.73
C ILE A 45 5.29 4.00 1.40
N VAL A 46 4.14 4.38 0.84
CA VAL A 46 2.83 3.97 1.37
C VAL A 46 2.64 2.46 1.27
N SER A 47 3.14 1.84 0.20
CA SER A 47 3.10 0.38 0.06
C SER A 47 3.97 -0.33 1.11
N VAL A 48 5.15 0.20 1.45
CA VAL A 48 5.97 -0.29 2.57
C VAL A 48 5.23 -0.14 3.90
N GLY A 49 4.59 1.02 4.14
CA GLY A 49 3.81 1.26 5.35
C GLY A 49 2.70 0.22 5.55
N PHE A 50 1.93 -0.05 4.49
CA PHE A 50 0.94 -1.13 4.50
C PHE A 50 1.58 -2.52 4.68
N GLY A 51 2.72 -2.80 4.02
CA GLY A 51 3.44 -4.06 4.19
C GLY A 51 3.84 -4.33 5.64
N ILE A 52 4.34 -3.30 6.33
CA ILE A 52 4.65 -3.37 7.78
C ILE A 52 3.37 -3.54 8.58
N TYR A 53 2.31 -2.79 8.29
CA TYR A 53 1.04 -2.87 9.01
C TYR A 53 0.41 -4.27 8.93
N TYR A 54 0.38 -4.92 7.76
CA TYR A 54 -0.16 -6.29 7.65
C TYR A 54 0.80 -7.37 8.16
N GLY A 55 2.11 -7.13 8.11
CA GLY A 55 3.13 -8.12 8.49
C GLY A 55 3.47 -8.11 9.98
N ALA A 56 3.35 -6.95 10.63
CA ALA A 56 3.73 -6.73 12.03
C ALA A 56 2.62 -6.03 12.83
N GLY A 57 1.42 -5.84 12.27
CA GLY A 57 0.30 -5.19 12.95
C GLY A 57 -0.14 -5.88 14.24
N SER A 58 -0.02 -7.21 14.32
CA SER A 58 -0.30 -7.96 15.56
C SER A 58 0.76 -7.79 16.65
N VAL A 59 1.98 -7.38 16.28
CA VAL A 59 3.12 -7.19 17.21
C VAL A 59 3.27 -5.72 17.62
N ILE A 60 2.87 -4.81 16.74
CA ILE A 60 2.91 -3.37 16.99
C ILE A 60 1.51 -2.96 17.43
N GLU A 61 1.30 -2.75 18.73
CA GLU A 61 0.10 -2.11 19.28
C GLU A 61 -0.07 -0.73 18.63
N ASN A 62 -0.83 -0.70 17.54
CA ASN A 62 -1.10 0.50 16.78
C ASN A 62 -2.57 0.88 16.98
N GLU A 63 -2.83 1.94 17.73
CA GLU A 63 -4.14 2.61 17.74
C GLU A 63 -4.41 3.41 16.44
N VAL A 64 -3.56 3.24 15.41
CA VAL A 64 -3.62 3.99 14.14
C VAL A 64 -4.99 3.84 13.46
N TRP A 65 -5.70 2.75 13.70
CA TRP A 65 -7.09 2.58 13.30
C TRP A 65 -8.00 2.38 14.52
N TYR A 66 -8.66 3.44 14.97
CA TYR A 66 -9.72 3.36 16.00
C TYR A 66 -10.97 2.57 15.54
N ILE A 67 -11.02 2.19 14.26
CA ILE A 67 -12.20 1.64 13.57
C ILE A 67 -12.10 0.12 13.38
N LEU A 68 -10.90 -0.45 13.36
CA LEU A 68 -10.69 -1.88 13.09
C LEU A 68 -9.58 -2.42 14.00
N SER A 69 -9.76 -3.65 14.49
CA SER A 69 -8.73 -4.35 15.25
C SER A 69 -7.41 -4.44 14.46
N PRO A 70 -6.26 -4.72 15.07
CA PRO A 70 -5.04 -4.96 14.30
C PRO A 70 -5.21 -6.16 13.34
N PRO A 71 -4.68 -6.11 12.11
CA PRO A 71 -4.78 -7.22 11.17
C PRO A 71 -4.02 -8.44 11.69
N GLU A 72 -4.74 -9.50 12.02
CA GLU A 72 -4.16 -10.80 12.34
C GLU A 72 -4.12 -11.68 11.08
N ASN A 73 -2.99 -12.34 10.84
CA ASN A 73 -2.84 -13.38 9.80
C ASN A 73 -2.95 -12.89 8.34
N PHE A 74 -2.38 -11.73 8.01
CA PHE A 74 -2.28 -11.21 6.63
C PHE A 74 -0.85 -11.24 6.01
N PRO A 75 -0.05 -12.32 6.15
CA PRO A 75 1.33 -12.34 5.67
C PRO A 75 1.44 -12.27 4.14
N MET A 76 0.47 -12.83 3.41
CA MET A 76 0.44 -12.77 1.95
C MET A 76 0.20 -11.34 1.46
N THR A 77 -0.72 -10.61 2.08
CA THR A 77 -0.96 -9.19 1.77
C THR A 77 0.29 -8.36 2.05
N ALA A 78 0.95 -8.58 3.19
CA ALA A 78 2.21 -7.92 3.51
C ALA A 78 3.28 -8.16 2.43
N MET A 79 3.49 -9.41 2.03
CA MET A 79 4.43 -9.78 0.96
C MET A 79 4.12 -9.07 -0.36
N VAL A 80 2.85 -9.06 -0.78
CA VAL A 80 2.41 -8.39 -2.01
C VAL A 80 2.67 -6.88 -1.92
N MET A 81 2.42 -6.25 -0.77
CA MET A 81 2.68 -4.82 -0.58
C MET A 81 4.18 -4.48 -0.66
N PHE A 82 5.05 -5.33 -0.13
CA PHE A 82 6.50 -5.17 -0.31
C PHE A 82 6.94 -5.38 -1.76
N ALA A 83 6.42 -6.39 -2.44
CA ALA A 83 6.72 -6.64 -3.86
C ALA A 83 6.27 -5.45 -4.73
N LEU A 84 5.08 -4.90 -4.45
CA LEU A 84 4.58 -3.70 -5.10
C LEU A 84 5.48 -2.49 -4.83
N ALA A 85 5.91 -2.29 -3.58
CA ALA A 85 6.85 -1.22 -3.24
C ALA A 85 8.14 -1.30 -4.05
N LEU A 86 8.74 -2.50 -4.16
CA LEU A 86 9.94 -2.71 -4.97
C LEU A 86 9.71 -2.41 -6.45
N ALA A 87 8.57 -2.84 -7.00
CA ALA A 87 8.20 -2.54 -8.38
C ALA A 87 8.05 -1.03 -8.60
N LEU A 88 7.40 -0.31 -7.69
CA LEU A 88 7.20 1.13 -7.75
C LEU A 88 8.51 1.91 -7.62
N LEU A 89 9.42 1.49 -6.73
CA LEU A 89 10.77 2.08 -6.63
C LEU A 89 11.55 1.93 -7.93
N TYR A 90 11.51 0.73 -8.53
CA TYR A 90 12.16 0.48 -9.81
C TYR A 90 11.54 1.35 -10.93
N GLN A 91 10.21 1.36 -11.04
CA GLN A 91 9.51 2.19 -12.03
C GLN A 91 9.77 3.68 -11.81
N GLY A 92 9.82 4.14 -10.56
CA GLY A 92 10.12 5.52 -10.19
C GLY A 92 11.54 5.92 -10.58
N LYS A 93 12.54 5.08 -10.31
CA LYS A 93 13.92 5.29 -10.76
C LYS A 93 14.00 5.40 -12.28
N ARG A 94 13.33 4.50 -13.00
CA ARG A 94 13.28 4.54 -14.47
C ARG A 94 12.57 5.79 -15.00
N ALA A 95 11.45 6.20 -14.38
CA ALA A 95 10.70 7.39 -14.75
C ALA A 95 11.50 8.69 -14.53
N LYS A 96 12.42 8.72 -13.55
CA LYS A 96 13.34 9.84 -13.33
C LYS A 96 14.40 9.96 -14.43
N ILE A 97 14.88 8.84 -14.96
CA ILE A 97 15.97 8.79 -15.96
C ILE A 97 15.45 8.94 -17.39
N SER A 98 14.28 8.38 -17.70
CA SER A 98 13.67 8.44 -19.03
C SER A 98 12.16 8.58 -18.89
N PRO A 99 11.66 9.82 -18.77
CA PRO A 99 10.22 10.11 -18.65
C PRO A 99 9.43 9.51 -19.82
N ASP A 100 9.97 9.62 -21.04
CA ASP A 100 9.30 9.19 -22.29
C ASP A 100 9.22 7.67 -22.49
N LYS A 101 10.04 6.89 -21.77
CA LYS A 101 10.04 5.41 -21.84
C LYS A 101 9.16 4.75 -20.80
N SER A 102 8.39 5.54 -20.05
CA SER A 102 7.57 5.05 -18.95
C SER A 102 6.10 5.27 -19.31
N PRO A 103 5.33 4.24 -19.74
CA PRO A 103 4.01 4.39 -20.35
C PRO A 103 2.86 4.85 -19.42
N TYR A 104 3.17 5.43 -18.26
CA TYR A 104 2.23 5.85 -17.20
C TYR A 104 2.51 7.26 -16.68
#